data_AF-A0A9D1Z2T5-F1
#
_entry.id   AF-A0A9D1Z2T5-F1
#
_cell.length_a   1.000
_cell.length_b   1.000
_cell.length_c   1.000
_cell.angle_alpha   90.00
_cell.angle_beta   90.00
_cell.angle_gamma   90.00
#
_symmetry.space_group_name_H-M   'P 1'
#
loop_
_entity.id
_entity.type
_entity.pdbx_description
1 polymer ?
#
loop_
_entity_poly.entity_id
_entity_poly.type
_entity_poly.pdbx_seq_one_letter_code
_entity_poly.pdbx_strand_id
1 'polypeptide(L)'
;AVVKPVLEVDLTALSASSVRMGVESVPAAEEAGLDLMKSIIGEETGAYILDKAAELGIPCQEVRVTCAVEENGVPYPESVVLVGPMSWEEREMLSRRIEADLAIPAERQTYESGGEEG
;
A
#
# COMPACT_ATOMS: atom_id res chain seq x y z
N ALA A 1 17.29 59.13 25.75
CA ALA A 1 16.34 58.01 25.90
C ALA A 1 17.13 56.72 26.05
N VAL A 2 16.73 55.89 27.01
CA VAL A 2 17.49 54.76 27.57
C VAL A 2 17.33 53.52 26.69
N VAL A 3 18.44 52.82 26.47
CA VAL A 3 18.48 51.50 25.84
C VAL A 3 18.53 50.44 26.95
N LYS A 4 17.86 49.31 26.68
CA LYS A 4 17.88 47.98 27.34
C LYS A 4 16.63 47.67 28.17
N PRO A 5 16.05 46.48 27.93
CA PRO A 5 16.48 45.34 28.74
C PRO A 5 16.89 44.14 27.89
N VAL A 6 18.06 43.56 28.20
CA VAL A 6 18.34 42.18 27.83
C VAL A 6 17.66 41.33 28.89
N LEU A 7 16.60 40.63 28.50
CA LEU A 7 16.00 39.60 29.33
C LEU A 7 16.95 38.39 29.29
N GLU A 8 17.55 38.14 30.43
CA GLU A 8 18.36 36.98 30.74
C GLU A 8 17.52 35.71 30.46
N VAL A 9 17.79 35.05 29.33
CA VAL A 9 17.23 33.73 29.05
C VAL A 9 18.06 32.74 29.85
N ASP A 10 17.52 32.32 31.00
CA ASP A 10 18.07 31.22 31.79
C ASP A 10 17.94 29.91 31.01
N LEU A 11 19.00 29.54 30.28
CA LEU A 11 19.09 28.30 29.51
C LEU A 11 19.13 27.05 30.40
N THR A 12 19.35 27.22 31.71
CA THR A 12 19.35 26.15 32.71
C THR A 12 17.94 25.69 33.09
N ALA A 13 16.94 26.57 33.07
CA ALA A 13 15.55 26.21 33.31
C ALA A 13 14.92 25.40 32.15
N LEU A 14 15.41 25.57 30.92
CA LEU A 14 14.94 24.78 29.77
C LEU A 14 15.40 23.30 29.87
N SER A 15 16.37 22.99 30.72
CA SER A 15 16.85 21.61 30.94
C SER A 15 15.92 20.78 31.83
N ALA A 16 14.93 21.38 32.51
CA ALA A 16 14.07 20.67 33.46
C ALA A 16 12.75 20.16 32.86
N SER A 17 12.37 20.64 31.67
CA SER A 17 11.28 20.09 30.88
C SER A 17 11.80 19.48 29.60
N SER A 18 12.84 18.64 29.74
CA SER A 18 13.06 17.54 28.82
C SER A 18 11.74 16.79 28.71
N VAL A 19 11.04 17.03 27.61
CA VAL A 19 9.96 16.19 27.11
C VAL A 19 10.53 14.78 27.14
N ARG A 20 10.24 14.04 28.22
CA ARG A 20 10.30 12.58 28.23
C ARG A 20 9.12 12.14 27.40
N MET A 21 9.18 12.41 26.10
CA MET A 21 8.51 11.56 25.15
C MET A 21 9.32 10.28 25.22
N GLY A 22 8.90 9.42 26.16
CA GLY A 22 9.27 8.02 26.12
C GLY A 22 8.87 7.56 24.75
N VAL A 23 9.85 7.46 23.85
CA VAL A 23 9.79 6.61 22.67
C VAL A 23 9.84 5.18 23.21
N GLU A 24 8.85 4.84 24.02
CA GLU A 24 8.66 3.53 24.59
C GLU A 24 7.70 2.85 23.63
N SER A 25 8.30 2.03 22.77
CA SER A 25 7.67 1.16 21.76
C SER A 25 7.50 1.79 20.37
N VAL A 26 8.58 1.75 19.58
CA VAL A 26 8.56 1.90 18.11
C VAL A 26 7.97 0.72 17.28
N PRO A 27 7.63 -0.49 17.80
CA PRO A 27 7.17 -1.57 16.92
C PRO A 27 5.72 -1.39 16.46
N ALA A 28 4.85 -0.75 17.26
CA ALA A 28 3.46 -0.51 16.87
C ALA A 28 3.32 0.57 15.77
N ALA A 29 4.24 1.55 15.75
CA ALA A 29 4.30 2.55 14.70
C ALA A 29 4.89 1.97 13.40
N GLU A 30 5.88 1.07 13.51
CA GLU A 30 6.42 0.34 12.36
C GLU A 30 5.40 -0.63 11.75
N GLU A 31 4.67 -1.40 12.57
CA GLU A 31 3.60 -2.30 12.11
C GLU A 31 2.46 -1.53 11.44
N ALA A 32 1.96 -0.45 12.07
CA ALA A 32 0.94 0.40 11.47
C ALA A 32 1.41 1.06 10.15
N GLY A 33 2.69 1.45 10.06
CA GLY A 33 3.28 1.96 8.84
C GLY A 33 3.33 0.92 7.72
N LEU A 34 3.68 -0.33 8.05
CA LEU A 34 3.70 -1.45 7.12
C LEU A 34 2.30 -1.80 6.60
N ASP A 35 1.29 -1.84 7.46
CA ASP A 35 -0.09 -2.09 7.02
C ASP A 35 -0.63 -0.97 6.13
N LEU A 36 -0.31 0.29 6.43
CA LEU A 36 -0.63 1.41 5.53
C LEU A 36 0.06 1.26 4.18
N MET A 37 1.36 0.94 4.15
CA MET A 37 2.09 0.73 2.91
C MET A 37 1.53 -0.45 2.10
N LYS A 38 1.19 -1.57 2.75
CA LYS A 38 0.52 -2.71 2.11
C LYS A 38 -0.81 -2.30 1.49
N SER A 39 -1.61 -1.51 2.21
CA SER A 39 -2.90 -1.05 1.70
C SER A 39 -2.74 -0.13 0.49
N ILE A 40 -1.80 0.82 0.53
CA ILE A 40 -1.53 1.73 -0.59
C ILE A 40 -1.03 0.95 -1.81
N ILE A 41 -0.05 0.06 -1.63
CA ILE A 41 0.48 -0.76 -2.73
C ILE A 41 -0.63 -1.66 -3.29
N GLY A 42 -1.44 -2.28 -2.44
CA GLY A 42 -2.55 -3.12 -2.88
C GLY A 42 -3.60 -2.35 -3.67
N GLU A 43 -3.99 -1.16 -3.20
CA GLU A 43 -4.94 -0.29 -3.87
C GLU A 43 -4.41 0.21 -5.22
N GLU A 44 -3.19 0.75 -5.25
CA GLU A 44 -2.55 1.24 -6.46
C GLU A 44 -2.34 0.12 -7.49
N THR A 45 -1.93 -1.07 -7.04
CA THR A 45 -1.79 -2.25 -7.90
C THR A 45 -3.15 -2.69 -8.45
N GLY A 46 -4.20 -2.69 -7.63
CA GLY A 46 -5.55 -3.03 -8.05
C GLY A 46 -6.10 -2.04 -9.07
N ALA A 47 -5.95 -0.75 -8.81
CA ALA A 47 -6.33 0.33 -9.73
C ALA A 47 -5.59 0.25 -11.06
N TYR A 48 -4.29 -0.04 -11.02
CA TYR A 48 -3.49 -0.24 -12.23
C TYR A 48 -3.98 -1.40 -13.08
N ILE A 49 -4.33 -2.53 -12.46
CA ILE A 49 -4.86 -3.70 -13.18
C ILE A 49 -6.23 -3.38 -13.79
N LEU A 50 -7.09 -2.65 -13.06
CA LEU A 50 -8.39 -2.21 -13.57
C LEU A 50 -8.24 -1.27 -14.78
N ASP A 51 -7.32 -0.31 -14.71
CA ASP A 51 -7.01 0.60 -15.82
C ASP A 51 -6.50 -0.19 -17.03
N LYS A 52 -5.57 -1.13 -16.82
CA LYS A 52 -5.07 -1.99 -17.89
C LYS A 52 -6.15 -2.88 -18.49
N ALA A 53 -7.07 -3.39 -17.68
CA ALA A 53 -8.22 -4.15 -18.17
C ALA A 53 -9.12 -3.25 -19.04
N ALA A 54 -9.39 -2.01 -18.62
CA ALA A 54 -10.17 -1.05 -19.39
C ALA A 54 -9.48 -0.67 -20.72
N GLU A 55 -8.16 -0.48 -20.72
CA GLU A 55 -7.36 -0.23 -21.93
C GLU A 55 -7.46 -1.38 -22.94
N LEU A 56 -7.55 -2.62 -22.45
CA LEU A 56 -7.69 -3.83 -23.26
C LEU A 56 -9.15 -4.16 -23.62
N GLY A 57 -10.12 -3.41 -23.10
CA GLY A 57 -11.55 -3.65 -23.30
C GLY A 57 -12.12 -4.84 -22.52
N ILE A 58 -11.42 -5.28 -21.46
CA ILE A 58 -11.78 -6.43 -20.64
C ILE A 58 -12.76 -5.99 -19.54
N PRO A 59 -13.91 -6.66 -19.35
CA PRO A 59 -14.90 -6.29 -18.34
C PRO A 59 -14.49 -6.76 -16.93
N CYS A 60 -13.44 -6.17 -16.38
CA CYS A 60 -13.03 -6.35 -15.00
C CYS A 60 -13.80 -5.38 -14.09
N GLN A 61 -14.49 -5.91 -13.07
CA GLN A 61 -15.31 -5.11 -12.15
C GLN A 61 -14.55 -4.72 -10.88
N GLU A 62 -13.81 -5.68 -10.32
CA GLU A 62 -13.08 -5.49 -9.07
C GLU A 62 -11.75 -6.23 -9.11
N VAL A 63 -10.73 -5.66 -8.49
CA VAL A 63 -9.43 -6.29 -8.29
C VAL A 63 -9.07 -6.19 -6.82
N ARG A 64 -8.79 -7.33 -6.19
CA ARG A 64 -8.30 -7.43 -4.81
C ARG A 64 -6.85 -7.88 -4.84
N VAL A 65 -5.97 -7.11 -4.23
CA VAL A 65 -4.54 -7.41 -4.19
C VAL A 65 -4.15 -7.79 -2.77
N THR A 66 -3.47 -8.92 -2.64
CA THR A 66 -2.88 -9.36 -1.37
C THR A 66 -1.40 -9.01 -1.39
N CYS A 67 -0.97 -8.17 -0.47
CA CYS A 67 0.43 -7.80 -0.30
C CYS A 67 1.10 -8.61 0.81
N ALA A 68 2.29 -9.12 0.51
CA ALA A 68 3.21 -9.73 1.48
C ALA A 68 4.38 -8.78 1.76
N VAL A 69 5.15 -9.05 2.81
CA VAL A 69 6.32 -8.26 3.19
C VAL A 69 7.56 -9.14 3.05
N GLU A 70 8.54 -8.70 2.26
CA GLU A 70 9.83 -9.41 2.16
C GLU A 70 10.70 -9.16 3.40
N GLU A 71 11.81 -9.90 3.51
CA GLU A 71 12.81 -9.73 4.58
C GLU A 71 13.39 -8.30 4.66
N ASN A 72 13.38 -7.57 3.54
CA ASN A 72 13.78 -6.16 3.48
C ASN A 72 12.76 -5.18 4.07
N GLY A 73 11.61 -5.66 4.56
CA GLY A 73 10.56 -4.82 5.16
C GLY A 73 9.74 -4.00 4.15
N VAL A 74 9.93 -4.23 2.85
CA VAL A 74 9.15 -3.56 1.78
C VAL A 74 7.98 -4.47 1.39
N PRO A 75 6.74 -3.97 1.40
CA PRO A 75 5.60 -4.74 0.92
C PRO A 75 5.59 -4.86 -0.60
N TYR A 76 5.16 -6.01 -1.11
CA TYR A 76 5.01 -6.29 -2.53
C TYR A 76 3.68 -7.01 -2.80
N PRO A 77 3.10 -6.85 -4.00
CA PRO A 77 1.88 -7.57 -4.36
C PRO A 77 2.22 -9.05 -4.59
N GLU A 78 1.73 -9.92 -3.70
CA GLU A 78 2.00 -11.35 -3.77
C GLU A 78 1.05 -12.05 -4.73
N SER A 79 -0.24 -11.74 -4.63
CA SER A 79 -1.31 -12.37 -5.40
C SER A 79 -2.45 -11.38 -5.67
N VAL A 80 -3.24 -11.68 -6.69
CA VAL A 80 -4.37 -10.86 -7.12
C VAL A 80 -5.59 -11.71 -7.40
N VAL A 81 -6.76 -11.16 -7.07
CA VAL A 81 -8.06 -11.74 -7.37
C VAL A 81 -8.82 -10.74 -8.22
N LEU A 82 -9.19 -11.16 -9.42
CA LEU A 82 -9.93 -10.33 -10.38
C LEU A 82 -11.35 -10.87 -10.50
N VAL A 83 -12.32 -9.98 -10.31
CA VAL A 83 -13.74 -10.31 -10.38
C VAL A 83 -14.35 -9.67 -11.63
N GLY A 84 -14.96 -10.49 -12.49
CA GLY A 84 -15.64 -9.99 -13.68
C GLY A 84 -16.07 -11.07 -14.66
N PRO A 85 -16.99 -10.77 -15.59
CA PRO A 85 -17.41 -11.67 -16.65
C PRO A 85 -16.36 -11.76 -17.78
N MET A 86 -15.14 -12.18 -17.44
CA MET A 86 -14.02 -12.30 -18.37
C MET A 86 -13.95 -13.69 -19.01
N SER A 87 -13.78 -13.72 -20.33
CA SER A 87 -13.53 -14.91 -21.15
C SER A 87 -12.12 -15.46 -20.93
N TRP A 88 -11.88 -16.72 -21.28
CA TRP A 88 -10.55 -17.35 -21.13
C TRP A 88 -9.43 -16.56 -21.82
N GLU A 89 -9.67 -16.09 -23.05
CA GLU A 89 -8.69 -15.30 -23.81
C GLU A 89 -8.37 -13.95 -23.16
N GLU A 90 -9.38 -13.28 -22.61
CA GLU A 90 -9.22 -12.01 -21.89
C GLU A 90 -8.40 -12.21 -20.61
N ARG A 91 -8.68 -13.29 -19.87
CA ARG A 91 -7.90 -13.68 -18.68
C ARG A 91 -6.45 -13.94 -19.05
N GLU A 92 -6.16 -14.70 -20.11
CA GLU A 92 -4.79 -14.98 -20.54
C GLU A 92 -4.03 -13.69 -20.94
N MET A 93 -4.70 -12.80 -21.67
CA MET A 93 -4.12 -11.53 -22.10
C MET A 93 -3.77 -10.62 -20.90
N LEU A 94 -4.71 -10.47 -19.97
CA LEU A 94 -4.50 -9.69 -18.76
C LEU A 94 -3.44 -10.34 -17.87
N SER A 95 -3.43 -11.68 -17.80
CA SER A 95 -2.50 -12.44 -16.98
C SER A 95 -1.05 -12.25 -17.40
N ARG A 96 -0.78 -12.34 -18.70
CA ARG A 96 0.55 -12.02 -19.26
C ARG A 96 0.97 -10.59 -18.95
N ARG A 97 0.03 -9.65 -18.97
CA ARG A 97 0.33 -8.25 -18.69
C ARG A 97 0.67 -8.03 -17.23
N ILE A 98 -0.09 -8.63 -16.32
CA ILE A 98 0.17 -8.63 -14.88
C ILE A 98 1.53 -9.26 -14.58
N GLU A 99 1.85 -10.41 -15.18
CA GLU A 99 3.14 -11.06 -14.97
C GLU A 99 4.32 -10.20 -15.47
N ALA A 100 4.18 -9.60 -16.65
CA ALA A 100 5.24 -8.77 -17.24
C ALA A 100 5.48 -7.46 -16.49
N ASP A 101 4.44 -6.86 -15.91
CA ASP A 101 4.49 -5.52 -15.34
C ASP A 101 4.63 -5.51 -13.81
N LEU A 102 3.97 -6.46 -13.14
CA LEU A 102 3.88 -6.55 -11.68
C LEU A 102 4.65 -7.76 -11.11
N ALA A 103 5.22 -8.61 -11.97
CA ALA A 103 5.92 -9.85 -11.58
C ALA A 103 5.04 -10.84 -10.78
N ILE A 104 3.71 -10.78 -10.98
CA ILE A 104 2.76 -11.69 -10.34
C ILE A 104 2.45 -12.81 -11.34
N PRO A 105 2.89 -14.06 -11.12
CA PRO A 105 2.69 -15.15 -12.07
C PRO A 105 1.21 -15.57 -12.15
N ALA A 106 0.80 -16.15 -13.27
CA ALA A 106 -0.57 -16.63 -13.48
C ALA A 106 -1.08 -17.57 -12.36
N GLU A 107 -0.18 -18.33 -11.73
CA GLU A 107 -0.47 -19.23 -10.59
C GLU A 107 -0.97 -18.49 -9.34
N ARG A 108 -0.66 -17.19 -9.22
CA ARG A 108 -1.06 -16.30 -8.12
C ARG A 108 -2.15 -15.31 -8.54
N GLN A 109 -2.77 -15.54 -9.70
CA GLN A 109 -3.86 -14.73 -10.22
C GLN A 109 -5.15 -15.56 -10.25
N THR A 110 -6.10 -15.18 -9.42
CA THR A 110 -7.41 -15.85 -9.35
C THR A 110 -8.44 -15.05 -10.12
N TYR A 111 -9.22 -15.73 -10.97
CA TYR A 111 -10.26 -15.10 -11.78
C TYR A 111 -11.64 -15.62 -11.39
N GLU A 112 -12.40 -14.76 -10.72
CA GLU A 112 -13.76 -15.05 -10.29
C GLU A 112 -14.73 -14.47 -11.32
N SER A 113 -15.60 -15.32 -11.87
CA SER A 113 -16.82 -14.78 -12.48
C SER A 113 -17.60 -14.16 -11.35
N GLY A 114 -17.91 -12.86 -11.42
CA GLY A 114 -18.72 -12.14 -10.42
C GLY A 114 -20.16 -12.66 -10.37
N GLY A 115 -20.30 -13.94 -10.02
CA GLY A 115 -21.55 -14.62 -9.80
C GLY A 115 -22.11 -14.07 -8.51
N GLU A 116 -23.22 -13.38 -8.65
CA GLU A 116 -24.13 -13.06 -7.56
C GLU A 116 -24.37 -14.35 -6.76
N GLU A 117 -23.88 -14.40 -5.53
CA GLU A 117 -24.35 -15.41 -4.57
C GLU A 117 -25.84 -15.12 -4.36
N GLY A 118 -26.68 -16.06 -4.77
CA GLY A 118 -28.15 -15.93 -4.84
C GLY A 118 -28.88 -15.99 -3.51
#